data_AF-A0A2D5EIQ9-F1
#
_entry.id   AF-A0A2D5EIQ9-F1
#
_cell.length_a   1.000
_cell.length_b   1.000
_cell.length_c   1.000
_cell.angle_alpha   90.00
_cell.angle_beta   90.00
_cell.angle_gamma   90.00
#
_symmetry.space_group_name_H-M   'P 1'
#
loop_
_entity.id
_entity.type
_entity.pdbx_description
1 polymer ?
#
loop_
_entity_poly.entity_id
_entity_poly.type
_entity_poly.pdbx_seq_one_letter_code
_entity_poly.pdbx_strand_id
1 'polypeptide(L)'
;RPAADVSPHLYLFHSVLPPLPPETGVMVDFSRVPLTVNPLLSGIKSLNRLEQVMAAREMKDPTFELLMTNAAGHVVEGTRTNLFLHGPDGWRTPPAASLAVSGVMRRKVIECLHAAGEPFRECELQVEDLLGRECQGLYLTNSVLGVVPVRNLAGLDLPVGNRLATICDPHKRPD
;
A
#
# COMPACT_ATOMS: atom_id res chain seq x y z
N ARG A 1 27.20 -4.91 18.36
CA ARG A 1 27.32 -3.83 17.34
C ARG A 1 28.25 -4.36 16.25
N PRO A 2 28.04 -3.99 14.97
CA PRO A 2 29.03 -4.27 13.93
C PRO A 2 30.39 -3.73 14.37
N ALA A 3 31.47 -4.39 13.95
CA ALA A 3 32.82 -3.91 14.20
C ALA A 3 33.06 -2.57 13.50
N ALA A 4 33.99 -1.76 14.02
CA ALA A 4 34.24 -0.41 13.52
C ALA A 4 34.81 -0.40 12.08
N ASP A 5 35.31 -1.53 11.62
CA ASP A 5 35.90 -1.77 10.30
C ASP A 5 34.91 -2.35 9.28
N VAL A 6 33.62 -2.47 9.63
CA VAL A 6 32.62 -2.94 8.67
C VAL A 6 32.46 -1.93 7.54
N SER A 7 32.50 -2.41 6.30
CA SER A 7 32.22 -1.60 5.10
C SER A 7 30.88 -2.03 4.49
N PRO A 8 29.94 -1.09 4.23
CA PRO A 8 28.67 -1.44 3.62
C PRO A 8 28.84 -1.80 2.14
N HIS A 9 28.07 -2.77 1.66
CA HIS A 9 27.99 -3.08 0.24
C HIS A 9 26.84 -2.32 -0.42
N LEU A 10 27.14 -1.60 -1.51
CA LEU A 10 26.14 -0.94 -2.36
C LEU A 10 26.06 -1.68 -3.70
N TYR A 11 24.86 -2.17 -4.02
CA TYR A 11 24.57 -2.79 -5.31
C TYR A 11 23.55 -1.94 -6.05
N LEU A 12 23.77 -1.69 -7.35
CA LEU A 12 22.89 -0.93 -8.22
C LEU A 12 22.47 -1.81 -9.40
N PHE A 13 21.17 -1.92 -9.62
CA PHE A 13 20.58 -2.67 -10.72
C PHE A 13 19.51 -1.82 -11.41
N HIS A 14 19.32 -2.03 -12.70
CA HIS A 14 18.21 -1.43 -13.45
C HIS A 14 17.45 -2.51 -14.23
N SER A 15 16.15 -2.32 -14.39
CA SER A 15 15.27 -3.22 -15.15
C SER A 15 14.22 -2.40 -15.89
N VAL A 16 13.58 -3.01 -16.89
CA VAL A 16 12.44 -2.41 -17.60
C VAL A 16 11.26 -2.27 -16.63
N LEU A 17 10.49 -1.19 -16.78
CA LEU A 17 9.26 -0.99 -16.01
C LEU A 17 8.26 -2.12 -16.33
N PRO A 18 7.62 -2.75 -15.32
CA PRO A 18 6.57 -3.72 -15.58
C PRO A 18 5.38 -3.05 -16.28
N PRO A 19 4.52 -3.83 -16.97
CA PRO A 19 3.28 -3.31 -17.53
C PRO A 19 2.45 -2.57 -16.48
N LEU A 20 1.91 -1.41 -16.87
CA LEU A 20 1.04 -0.65 -15.98
C LEU A 20 -0.28 -1.40 -15.75
N PRO A 21 -0.87 -1.31 -14.54
CA PRO A 21 -2.15 -1.93 -14.27
C PRO A 21 -3.26 -1.23 -15.06
N PRO A 22 -4.39 -1.91 -15.33
CA PRO A 22 -5.51 -1.29 -16.02
C PRO A 22 -6.11 -0.15 -15.19
N GLU A 23 -6.53 0.93 -15.85
CA GLU A 23 -7.23 2.06 -15.21
C GLU A 23 -8.58 1.65 -14.61
N THR A 24 -9.17 0.56 -15.12
CA THR A 24 -10.39 -0.05 -14.57
C THR A 24 -10.18 -0.76 -13.23
N GLY A 25 -8.93 -0.82 -12.75
CA GLY A 25 -8.55 -1.34 -11.44
C GLY A 25 -8.18 -2.82 -11.39
N VAL A 26 -7.60 -3.22 -10.27
CA VAL A 26 -7.02 -4.55 -10.05
C VAL A 26 -7.83 -5.40 -9.09
N MET A 27 -7.60 -6.71 -9.12
CA MET A 27 -8.19 -7.67 -8.18
C MET A 27 -7.24 -7.90 -7.00
N VAL A 28 -7.78 -7.82 -5.80
CA VAL A 28 -7.02 -7.93 -4.55
C VAL A 28 -7.69 -8.96 -3.65
N ASP A 29 -6.90 -9.65 -2.85
CA ASP A 29 -7.41 -10.55 -1.81
C ASP A 29 -6.63 -10.34 -0.51
N PHE A 30 -6.97 -11.09 0.54
CA PHE A 30 -6.25 -11.07 1.81
C PHE A 30 -5.26 -12.24 1.89
N SER A 31 -4.06 -11.94 2.37
CA SER A 31 -3.07 -12.96 2.73
C SER A 31 -3.49 -13.67 4.01
N ARG A 32 -3.26 -14.98 4.09
CA ARG A 32 -3.38 -15.75 5.35
C ARG A 32 -2.14 -15.63 6.22
N VAL A 33 -1.01 -15.21 5.65
CA VAL A 33 0.21 -14.87 6.39
C VAL A 33 0.01 -13.51 7.06
N PRO A 34 0.02 -13.42 8.40
CA PRO A 34 -0.03 -12.14 9.09
C PRO A 34 1.30 -11.39 8.93
N LEU A 35 1.25 -10.07 9.09
CA LEU A 35 2.42 -9.21 9.07
C LEU A 35 2.79 -8.77 10.49
N THR A 36 4.02 -9.09 10.91
CA THR A 36 4.55 -8.67 12.20
C THR A 36 5.43 -7.44 12.03
N VAL A 37 4.95 -6.29 12.50
CA VAL A 37 5.73 -5.04 12.45
C VAL A 37 6.44 -4.82 13.78
N ASN A 38 7.75 -5.03 13.80
CA ASN A 38 8.57 -4.68 14.95
C ASN A 38 8.63 -3.14 15.07
N PRO A 39 8.24 -2.53 16.22
CA PRO A 39 8.26 -1.07 16.39
C PRO A 39 9.63 -0.43 16.15
N LEU A 40 10.73 -1.16 16.38
CA LEU A 40 12.09 -0.66 16.11
C LEU A 40 12.44 -0.63 14.62
N LEU A 41 11.66 -1.32 13.79
CA LEU A 41 11.84 -1.44 12.34
C LEU A 41 10.67 -0.85 11.54
N SER A 42 9.64 -0.32 12.21
CA SER A 42 8.44 0.19 11.56
C SER A 42 8.79 1.25 10.52
N GLY A 43 8.21 1.12 9.33
CA GLY A 43 8.43 2.02 8.22
C GLY A 43 9.75 1.84 7.47
N ILE A 44 10.72 1.07 7.97
CA ILE A 44 12.03 0.87 7.34
C ILE A 44 11.94 -0.15 6.20
N LYS A 45 12.35 0.24 5.00
CA LYS A 45 12.46 -0.67 3.84
C LYS A 45 13.70 -1.59 3.94
N SER A 46 13.75 -2.45 4.96
CA SER A 46 14.80 -3.47 5.14
C SER A 46 14.64 -4.67 4.19
N LEU A 47 15.66 -5.54 4.17
CA LEU A 47 15.67 -6.82 3.44
C LEU A 47 14.96 -7.97 4.19
N ASN A 48 14.50 -7.74 5.43
CA ASN A 48 13.76 -8.74 6.20
C ASN A 48 12.32 -8.86 5.67
N ARG A 49 12.16 -9.52 4.53
CA ARG A 49 10.90 -9.59 3.76
C ARG A 49 10.27 -10.98 3.68
N LEU A 50 10.64 -11.89 4.59
CA LEU A 50 10.17 -13.26 4.53
C LEU A 50 8.64 -13.35 4.63
N GLU A 51 8.00 -12.55 5.49
CA GLU A 51 6.53 -12.52 5.61
C GLU A 51 5.86 -12.08 4.30
N GLN A 52 6.33 -11.01 3.66
CA GLN A 52 5.82 -10.57 2.36
C GLN A 52 6.07 -11.61 1.26
N VAL A 53 7.23 -12.27 1.28
CA VAL A 53 7.56 -13.35 0.32
C VAL A 53 6.63 -14.55 0.52
N MET A 54 6.34 -14.95 1.76
CA MET A 54 5.40 -16.03 2.05
C MET A 54 3.98 -15.67 1.60
N ALA A 55 3.51 -14.46 1.92
CA ALA A 55 2.22 -13.95 1.50
C ALA A 55 2.10 -13.95 -0.04
N ALA A 56 3.07 -13.39 -0.75
CA ALA A 56 3.04 -13.31 -2.22
C ALA A 56 2.96 -14.68 -2.91
N ARG A 57 3.38 -15.78 -2.27
CA ARG A 57 3.24 -17.14 -2.82
C ARG A 57 1.81 -17.67 -2.79
N GLU A 58 0.91 -17.05 -2.04
CA GLU A 58 -0.51 -17.38 -2.03
C GLU A 58 -1.26 -16.79 -3.22
N MET A 59 -0.66 -15.79 -3.89
CA MET A 59 -1.24 -15.08 -5.02
C MET A 59 -1.45 -16.04 -6.20
N LYS A 60 -2.65 -16.00 -6.79
CA LYS A 60 -3.03 -16.76 -7.98
C LYS A 60 -3.63 -15.81 -8.98
N ASP A 61 -3.43 -16.07 -10.28
CA ASP A 61 -4.11 -15.29 -11.31
C ASP A 61 -5.64 -15.37 -11.12
N PRO A 62 -6.37 -14.25 -11.23
CA PRO A 62 -5.93 -12.91 -11.67
C PRO A 62 -5.57 -11.93 -10.53
N THR A 63 -5.31 -12.39 -9.31
CA THR A 63 -5.01 -11.53 -8.16
C THR A 63 -3.71 -10.76 -8.37
N PHE A 64 -3.77 -9.44 -8.19
CA PHE A 64 -2.67 -8.52 -8.41
C PHE A 64 -1.83 -8.24 -7.15
N GLU A 65 -2.50 -8.23 -6.00
CA GLU A 65 -1.93 -7.93 -4.70
C GLU A 65 -2.69 -8.66 -3.60
N LEU A 66 -1.99 -8.95 -2.49
CA LEU A 66 -2.59 -9.44 -1.27
C LEU A 66 -2.41 -8.43 -0.14
N LEU A 67 -3.52 -8.04 0.51
CA LEU A 67 -3.50 -7.24 1.72
C LEU A 67 -3.12 -8.13 2.91
N MET A 68 -2.20 -7.65 3.73
CA MET A 68 -1.74 -8.31 4.94
C MET A 68 -2.32 -7.62 6.17
N THR A 69 -2.70 -8.42 7.17
CA THR A 69 -3.21 -7.94 8.44
C THR A 69 -2.20 -8.22 9.56
N ASN A 70 -2.25 -7.45 10.64
CA ASN A 70 -1.51 -7.77 11.85
C ASN A 70 -2.23 -8.88 12.65
N ALA A 71 -1.63 -9.31 13.76
CA ALA A 71 -2.20 -10.35 14.63
C ALA A 71 -3.55 -9.95 15.27
N ALA A 72 -3.89 -8.67 15.30
CA ALA A 72 -5.18 -8.17 15.79
C ALA A 72 -6.26 -8.07 14.69
N GLY A 73 -5.93 -8.41 13.45
CA GLY A 73 -6.84 -8.35 12.30
C GLY A 73 -6.88 -6.99 11.59
N HIS A 74 -6.10 -6.00 12.03
CA HIS A 74 -6.04 -4.69 11.35
C HIS A 74 -5.28 -4.83 10.03
N VAL A 75 -5.81 -4.26 8.96
CA VAL A 75 -5.16 -4.17 7.66
C VAL A 75 -3.96 -3.23 7.75
N VAL A 76 -2.79 -3.71 7.31
CA VAL A 76 -1.52 -2.98 7.44
C VAL A 76 -1.06 -2.44 6.08
N GLU A 77 -0.71 -3.33 5.17
CA GLU A 77 -0.21 -3.00 3.82
C GLU A 77 -0.39 -4.21 2.90
N GLY A 78 -0.16 -4.04 1.60
CA GLY A 78 -0.03 -5.15 0.66
C GLY A 78 1.36 -5.77 0.70
N THR A 79 1.59 -6.85 -0.04
CA THR A 79 2.92 -7.50 -0.09
C THR A 79 4.01 -6.58 -0.63
N ARG A 80 3.63 -5.62 -1.49
CA ARG A 80 4.54 -4.63 -2.10
C ARG A 80 3.92 -3.24 -2.29
N THR A 81 2.84 -2.92 -1.59
CA THR A 81 2.10 -1.64 -1.72
C THR A 81 1.61 -1.14 -0.37
N ASN A 82 1.51 0.18 -0.18
CA ASN A 82 0.64 0.74 0.87
C ASN A 82 -0.80 0.90 0.31
N LEU A 83 -1.77 1.19 1.18
CA LEU A 83 -3.18 1.37 0.79
C LEU A 83 -3.78 2.67 1.30
N PHE A 84 -4.79 3.16 0.57
CA PHE A 84 -5.67 4.26 0.96
C PHE A 84 -7.13 3.84 0.75
N LEU A 85 -7.96 4.11 1.75
CA LEU A 85 -9.39 3.92 1.72
C LEU A 85 -10.07 5.29 1.63
N HIS A 86 -11.02 5.43 0.72
CA HIS A 86 -11.90 6.59 0.62
C HIS A 86 -13.27 6.23 1.18
N GLY A 87 -13.81 7.07 2.06
CA GLY A 87 -15.13 6.91 2.64
C GLY A 87 -15.81 8.26 2.88
N PRO A 88 -16.97 8.29 3.56
CA PRO A 88 -17.76 9.50 3.77
C PRO A 88 -17.00 10.60 4.53
N ASP A 89 -16.11 10.23 5.45
CA ASP A 89 -15.29 11.16 6.24
C ASP A 89 -13.96 11.53 5.55
N GLY A 90 -13.76 11.13 4.29
CA GLY A 90 -12.54 11.35 3.52
C GLY A 90 -11.57 10.17 3.49
N TRP A 91 -10.28 10.48 3.40
CA TRP A 91 -9.21 9.53 3.14
C TRP A 91 -8.61 8.95 4.41
N ARG A 92 -8.38 7.63 4.40
CA ARG A 92 -7.77 6.90 5.52
C ARG A 92 -6.65 6.00 5.02
N THR A 93 -5.59 5.88 5.82
CA THR A 93 -4.49 4.93 5.59
C THR A 93 -3.96 4.46 6.95
N PRO A 94 -3.40 3.23 7.07
CA PRO A 94 -2.82 2.79 8.33
C PRO A 94 -1.66 3.70 8.79
N PRO A 95 -1.48 3.93 10.11
CA PRO A 95 -0.45 4.83 10.61
C PRO A 95 0.96 4.36 10.29
N ALA A 96 1.90 5.26 10.02
CA ALA A 96 3.27 4.90 9.66
C ALA A 96 3.96 3.95 10.67
N ALA A 97 3.65 4.10 11.97
CA ALA A 97 4.18 3.23 13.03
C ALA A 97 3.67 1.78 12.97
N SER A 98 2.55 1.53 12.27
CA SER A 98 1.99 0.20 12.07
C SER A 98 2.51 -0.49 10.80
N LEU A 99 3.21 0.23 9.91
CA LEU A 99 3.63 -0.26 8.60
C LEU A 99 4.99 -0.96 8.65
N ALA A 100 5.19 -2.00 7.83
CA ALA A 100 6.52 -2.53 7.61
C ALA A 100 7.31 -1.66 6.61
N VAL A 101 6.64 -0.89 5.74
CA VAL A 101 7.26 0.10 4.86
C VAL A 101 6.44 1.39 4.83
N SER A 102 7.06 2.51 5.22
CA SER A 102 6.47 3.85 5.05
C SER A 102 6.82 4.35 3.64
N GLY A 103 6.01 3.96 2.66
CA GLY A 103 6.30 4.16 1.24
C GLY A 103 6.45 5.63 0.85
N VAL A 104 7.38 5.90 -0.06
CA VAL A 104 7.59 7.25 -0.60
C VAL A 104 6.38 7.74 -1.40
N MET A 105 5.70 6.85 -2.15
CA MET A 105 4.47 7.19 -2.87
C MET A 105 3.33 7.48 -1.89
N ARG A 106 3.22 6.72 -0.79
CA ARG A 106 2.26 7.01 0.28
C ARG A 106 2.47 8.42 0.84
N ARG A 107 3.72 8.79 1.15
CA ARG A 107 4.05 10.15 1.62
C ARG A 107 3.60 11.20 0.61
N LYS A 108 3.91 11.00 -0.68
CA LYS A 108 3.51 11.92 -1.76
C LYS A 108 1.99 12.08 -1.85
N VAL A 109 1.24 10.97 -1.75
CA VAL A 109 -0.23 11.02 -1.73
C VAL A 109 -0.74 11.84 -0.56
N ILE A 110 -0.20 11.65 0.65
CA ILE A 110 -0.59 12.44 1.83
C ILE A 110 -0.34 13.93 1.61
N GLU A 111 0.82 14.30 1.07
CA GLU A 111 1.14 15.70 0.72
C GLU A 111 0.14 16.28 -0.30
N CYS A 112 -0.22 15.51 -1.33
CA CYS A 112 -1.21 15.92 -2.32
C CYS A 112 -2.62 16.08 -1.74
N LEU A 113 -3.04 15.16 -0.85
CA LEU A 113 -4.33 15.25 -0.15
C LEU A 113 -4.39 16.53 0.71
N HIS A 114 -3.32 16.83 1.46
CA HIS A 114 -3.23 18.06 2.23
C HIS A 114 -3.25 19.31 1.34
N ALA A 115 -2.50 19.32 0.23
CA ALA A 115 -2.46 20.45 -0.69
C ALA A 115 -3.81 20.70 -1.38
N ALA A 116 -4.59 19.65 -1.61
CA ALA A 116 -5.93 19.73 -2.18
C ALA A 116 -7.02 20.08 -1.15
N GLY A 117 -6.69 20.14 0.15
CA GLY A 117 -7.66 20.38 1.22
C GLY A 117 -8.62 19.20 1.44
N GLU A 118 -8.23 17.99 1.03
CA GLU A 118 -9.03 16.78 1.20
C GLU A 118 -8.95 16.29 2.66
N PRO A 119 -10.09 15.95 3.30
CA PRO A 119 -10.07 15.37 4.64
C PRO A 119 -9.26 14.07 4.65
N PHE A 120 -8.28 13.99 5.54
CA PHE A 120 -7.36 12.87 5.62
C PHE A 120 -7.01 12.56 7.08
N ARG A 121 -6.92 11.27 7.41
CA ARG A 121 -6.35 10.82 8.69
C ARG A 121 -5.59 9.50 8.55
N GLU A 122 -4.55 9.36 9.37
CA GLU A 122 -3.94 8.06 9.63
C GLU A 122 -4.70 7.36 10.76
N CYS A 123 -5.23 6.16 10.51
CA CYS A 123 -5.94 5.37 11.52
C CYS A 123 -5.85 3.88 11.21
N GLU A 124 -6.00 3.03 12.23
CA GLU A 124 -6.14 1.60 12.01
C GLU A 124 -7.36 1.31 11.13
N LEU A 125 -7.22 0.33 10.23
CA LEU A 125 -8.28 -0.09 9.33
C LEU A 125 -8.63 -1.54 9.63
N GLN A 126 -9.91 -1.82 9.82
CA GLN A 126 -10.43 -3.17 9.92
C GLN A 126 -10.75 -3.73 8.54
N VAL A 127 -10.85 -5.05 8.40
CA VAL A 127 -11.30 -5.67 7.14
C VAL A 127 -12.70 -5.18 6.77
N GLU A 128 -13.56 -4.96 7.77
CA GLU A 128 -14.93 -4.48 7.62
C GLU A 128 -14.99 -3.04 7.09
N ASP A 129 -13.97 -2.21 7.33
CA ASP A 129 -13.89 -0.86 6.74
C ASP A 129 -13.77 -0.92 5.21
N LEU A 130 -13.07 -1.93 4.69
CA LEU A 130 -12.79 -2.10 3.26
C LEU A 130 -13.93 -2.83 2.53
N LEU A 131 -14.62 -3.74 3.22
CA LEU A 131 -15.74 -4.51 2.68
C LEU A 131 -17.11 -3.88 2.95
N GLY A 132 -17.15 -2.82 3.77
CA GLY A 132 -18.36 -2.14 4.18
C GLY A 132 -18.98 -1.27 3.07
N ARG A 133 -20.27 -0.95 3.24
CA ARG A 133 -21.03 -0.09 2.32
C ARG A 133 -20.50 1.35 2.21
N GLU A 134 -19.80 1.80 3.25
CA GLU A 134 -19.19 3.13 3.31
C GLU A 134 -17.86 3.21 2.54
N CYS A 135 -17.35 2.09 2.02
CA CYS A 135 -16.18 2.08 1.14
C CYS A 135 -16.55 2.70 -0.21
N GLN A 136 -16.01 3.89 -0.48
CA GLN A 136 -16.20 4.62 -1.74
C GLN A 136 -15.01 4.44 -2.70
N GLY A 137 -14.00 3.67 -2.31
CA GLY A 137 -12.87 3.33 -3.15
C GLY A 137 -11.65 2.90 -2.34
N LEU A 138 -10.91 1.95 -2.90
CA LEU A 138 -9.67 1.44 -2.33
C LEU A 138 -8.55 1.58 -3.36
N TYR A 139 -7.39 2.05 -2.91
CA TYR A 139 -6.26 2.35 -3.78
C TYR A 139 -4.98 1.77 -3.20
N LEU A 140 -4.19 1.12 -4.03
CA LEU A 140 -2.84 0.66 -3.72
C LEU A 140 -1.83 1.69 -4.19
N THR A 141 -0.72 1.83 -3.46
CA THR A 141 0.35 2.78 -3.82
C THR A 141 1.73 2.17 -3.67
N ASN A 142 2.61 2.41 -4.64
CA ASN A 142 4.05 2.24 -4.48
C ASN A 142 4.82 3.13 -5.47
N SER A 143 6.14 3.20 -5.33
CA SER A 143 6.99 4.09 -6.13
C SER A 143 7.19 3.65 -7.59
N VAL A 144 6.80 2.42 -7.94
CA VAL A 144 7.00 1.88 -9.29
C VAL A 144 5.74 2.06 -10.14
N LEU A 145 4.58 1.77 -9.57
CA LEU A 145 3.28 1.76 -10.23
C LEU A 145 2.47 3.03 -9.97
N GLY A 146 2.86 3.84 -8.99
CA GLY A 146 2.12 5.03 -8.59
C GLY A 146 0.88 4.69 -7.78
N VAL A 147 -0.29 5.13 -8.25
CA VAL A 147 -1.60 4.90 -7.62
C VAL A 147 -2.39 3.91 -8.47
N VAL A 148 -2.91 2.85 -7.85
CA VAL A 148 -3.61 1.77 -8.54
C VAL A 148 -4.98 1.56 -7.89
N PRO A 149 -6.10 1.80 -8.60
CA PRO A 149 -7.43 1.56 -8.04
C PRO A 149 -7.71 0.06 -7.90
N VAL A 150 -8.45 -0.31 -6.85
CA VAL A 150 -8.91 -1.68 -6.63
C VAL A 150 -10.37 -1.79 -7.06
N ARG A 151 -10.64 -2.71 -7.99
CA ARG A 151 -12.00 -2.95 -8.49
C ARG A 151 -12.71 -4.10 -7.81
N ASN A 152 -11.94 -5.03 -7.25
CA ASN A 152 -12.48 -6.19 -6.55
C ASN A 152 -11.57 -6.52 -5.36
N LEU A 153 -12.18 -6.76 -4.21
CA LEU A 153 -11.52 -7.21 -3.00
C LEU A 153 -12.22 -8.46 -2.45
N ALA A 154 -11.50 -9.58 -2.38
CA ALA A 154 -12.02 -10.85 -1.84
C ALA A 154 -13.36 -11.29 -2.48
N GLY A 155 -13.51 -11.07 -3.79
CA GLY A 155 -14.71 -11.40 -4.54
C GLY A 155 -15.81 -10.33 -4.51
N LEU A 156 -15.67 -9.27 -3.73
CA LEU A 156 -16.59 -8.14 -3.69
C LEU A 156 -16.14 -7.05 -4.67
N ASP A 157 -17.03 -6.63 -5.58
CA ASP A 157 -16.79 -5.48 -6.44
C ASP A 157 -16.85 -4.18 -5.62
N LEU A 158 -15.82 -3.35 -5.79
CA LEU A 158 -15.69 -2.06 -5.12
C LEU A 158 -15.98 -0.91 -6.09
N PRO A 159 -16.44 0.25 -5.61
CA PRO A 159 -16.51 1.44 -6.43
C PRO A 159 -15.12 1.81 -6.97
N VAL A 160 -15.00 1.85 -8.30
CA VAL A 160 -13.77 2.28 -8.98
C VAL A 160 -13.89 3.76 -9.30
N GLY A 161 -12.96 4.55 -8.77
CA GLY A 161 -12.80 5.96 -9.11
C GLY A 161 -11.35 6.26 -9.45
N ASN A 162 -11.13 7.33 -10.21
CA ASN A 162 -9.79 7.88 -10.47
C ASN A 162 -9.44 9.03 -9.52
N ARG A 163 -10.27 9.28 -8.49
CA ARG A 163 -10.19 10.48 -7.64
C ARG A 163 -8.80 10.68 -7.05
N LEU A 164 -8.17 9.63 -6.53
CA LEU A 164 -6.84 9.74 -5.95
C LEU A 164 -5.76 10.06 -7.00
N ALA A 165 -5.87 9.49 -8.20
CA ALA A 165 -4.96 9.77 -9.31
C ALA A 165 -5.15 11.21 -9.85
N THR A 166 -6.38 11.74 -9.80
CA THR A 166 -6.67 13.15 -10.14
C THR A 166 -6.07 14.13 -9.13
N ILE A 167 -6.07 13.78 -7.84
CA ILE A 167 -5.47 14.60 -6.76
C ILE A 167 -3.94 14.50 -6.77
N CYS A 168 -3.42 13.29 -7.02
CA CYS A 168 -2.01 12.97 -6.99
C CYS A 168 -1.64 12.24 -8.28
N ASP A 169 -1.27 13.01 -9.32
CA ASP A 169 -0.71 12.44 -10.54
C ASP A 169 0.73 11.95 -10.26
N PRO A 170 0.98 10.62 -10.25
CA PRO A 170 2.30 10.06 -9.95
C PRO A 170 3.31 10.31 -11.08
N HIS A 171 2.86 10.76 -12.26
CA HIS A 171 3.69 10.99 -13.44
C HIS A 171 3.87 12.48 -13.75
N LYS A 172 3.17 13.37 -13.04
CA LYS A 172 3.39 14.81 -13.15
C LYS A 172 4.78 15.16 -12.61
N ARG A 173 5.65 15.67 -13.48
CA ARG A 173 6.96 16.18 -13.05
C ARG A 173 6.74 17.39 -12.12
N PRO A 174 7.53 17.53 -11.04
CA PRO A 174 7.53 18.78 -10.28
C PRO A 174 8.00 19.92 -11.19
N ASP A 175 7.34 21.07 -11.07
CA ASP A 175 7.72 22.34 -11.71
C ASP A 175 9.06 22.86 -11.18
#